data_AF-A0AAU5D0E1-F1
#
_entry.id   AF-A0AAU5D0E1-F1
#
_cell.length_a   1.000
_cell.length_b   1.000
_cell.length_c   1.000
_cell.angle_alpha   90.00
_cell.angle_beta   90.00
_cell.angle_gamma   90.00
#
_symmetry.space_group_name_H-M   'P 1'
#
loop_
_entity.id
_entity.type
_entity.pdbx_description
1 polymer ?
#
loop_
_entity_poly.entity_id
_entity_poly.type
_entity_poly.pdbx_seq_one_letter_code
_entity_poly.pdbx_strand_id
1 'polypeptide(L)'
;MTGSRPLRSELRALRPAAFGADPSGDRMERIRRSPNFADGVFQNPVGARRRPSGSMLNFAKVYFRKEERVRRVPAAPIPVHPTTLKDLSHPPQSGLRLTWMGHSSVLAEIDGRRVLFDPVWGERCSPYSFAGPKRLHPVPVPLASLGPVDVVVISHDHYDHLDLPTIKALVGTDTLFAVPLGVGAHLERWGVAPDRIRELDWNESTKIAGLSLTATPARHFCGRGLRNQQHTLWASWVVAGDAHRIYHSGDTGYFPGFKEIGAEHGPFDATMIQIGAYSEYWPDIHMTPEEGMRAHLDLQGGQPSGTMLPIHWGTFNLAPHPWEEPGEGTVEAAARAGARIALPIPGLPFEPGTDDVPATPWWREIAAGGGTPATRRPAPLPAAAIPAGEVDAPGTAPVAGSGAARGPEDEERTAAPLA
;
A
#
# COMPACT_ATOMS: atom_id res chain seq x y z
N MET A 1 7.55 55.67 15.25
CA MET A 1 8.59 54.65 14.94
C MET A 1 7.92 53.52 14.19
N THR A 2 8.12 53.50 12.88
CA THR A 2 7.57 52.51 11.94
C THR A 2 8.38 51.21 12.06
N GLY A 3 7.79 50.20 12.70
CA GLY A 3 8.40 48.89 12.82
C GLY A 3 8.49 48.20 11.46
N SER A 4 9.70 48.06 10.94
CA SER A 4 9.99 47.27 9.74
C SER A 4 9.63 45.80 10.00
N ARG A 5 8.55 45.31 9.39
CA ARG A 5 8.32 43.86 9.26
C ARG A 5 9.46 43.29 8.40
N PRO A 6 10.15 42.23 8.82
CA PRO A 6 11.24 41.67 8.04
C PRO A 6 10.69 41.09 6.73
N LEU A 7 11.31 41.40 5.58
CA LEU A 7 10.96 40.92 4.23
C LEU A 7 10.68 39.39 4.14
N ARG A 8 11.23 38.61 5.07
CA ARG A 8 10.98 37.16 5.18
C ARG A 8 9.52 36.80 5.52
N SER A 9 8.76 37.67 6.19
CA SER A 9 7.36 37.36 6.53
C SER A 9 6.42 37.54 5.34
N GLU A 10 6.69 38.49 4.44
CA GLU A 10 5.84 38.74 3.26
C GLU A 10 6.00 37.67 2.17
N LEU A 11 7.21 37.13 1.98
CA LEU A 11 7.44 36.01 1.04
C LEU A 11 6.76 34.70 1.48
N ARG A 12 6.48 34.51 2.78
CA ARG A 12 5.73 33.35 3.29
C ARG A 12 4.23 33.42 2.94
N ALA A 13 3.69 34.61 2.70
CA ALA A 13 2.28 34.83 2.35
C ALA A 13 1.93 34.47 0.89
N LEU A 14 2.94 34.33 0.02
CA LEU A 14 2.77 33.99 -1.40
C LEU A 14 2.84 32.47 -1.69
N ARG A 15 3.19 31.64 -0.70
CA ARG A 15 3.30 30.18 -0.88
C ARG A 15 1.92 29.52 -0.69
N PRO A 16 1.39 28.77 -1.67
CA PRO A 16 0.13 28.06 -1.55
C PRO A 16 0.01 27.27 -0.24
N ALA A 17 -1.18 27.25 0.36
CA ALA A 17 -1.42 26.55 1.62
C ALA A 17 -1.04 25.05 1.56
N ALA A 18 -1.17 24.44 0.38
CA ALA A 18 -0.87 23.04 0.12
C ALA A 18 0.59 22.63 0.39
N PHE A 19 1.50 23.60 0.47
CA PHE A 19 2.90 23.35 0.86
C PHE A 19 3.09 22.99 2.34
N GLY A 20 2.06 23.13 3.18
CA GLY A 20 2.15 22.79 4.60
C GLY A 20 3.08 23.71 5.42
N ALA A 21 3.57 23.21 6.54
CA ALA A 21 4.52 23.86 7.44
C ALA A 21 5.67 22.92 7.82
N ASP A 22 6.83 23.50 8.09
CA ASP A 22 7.98 22.75 8.58
C ASP A 22 7.81 22.42 10.07
N PRO A 23 8.27 21.24 10.54
CA PRO A 23 8.35 20.94 11.95
C PRO A 23 9.17 21.98 12.72
N SER A 24 8.69 22.33 13.92
CA SER A 24 9.35 23.29 14.82
C SER A 24 9.06 22.96 16.28
N GLY A 25 9.77 23.60 17.22
CA GLY A 25 9.57 23.39 18.67
C GLY A 25 9.72 21.93 19.07
N ASP A 26 8.89 21.48 20.01
CA ASP A 26 8.91 20.13 20.59
C ASP A 26 8.88 19.02 19.53
N ARG A 27 8.14 19.21 18.44
CA ARG A 27 8.10 18.27 17.31
C ARG A 27 9.47 18.11 16.65
N MET A 28 10.16 19.21 16.38
CA MET A 28 11.50 19.17 15.80
C MET A 28 12.53 18.61 16.79
N GLU A 29 12.36 18.87 18.08
CA GLU A 29 13.20 18.24 19.11
C GLU A 29 12.99 16.73 19.17
N ARG A 30 11.75 16.25 19.05
CA ARG A 30 11.45 14.82 18.95
C ARG A 30 12.06 14.19 17.70
N ILE A 31 11.94 14.85 16.54
CA ILE A 31 12.60 14.41 15.29
C ILE A 31 14.11 14.27 15.49
N ARG A 32 14.78 15.25 16.11
CA ARG A 32 16.24 15.19 16.35
C ARG A 32 16.67 14.09 17.32
N ARG A 33 15.76 13.58 18.15
CA ARG A 33 16.00 12.44 19.05
C ARG A 33 15.71 11.08 18.42
N SER A 34 15.09 11.05 17.23
CA SER A 34 14.82 9.83 16.50
C SER A 34 16.14 9.12 16.16
N PRO A 35 16.25 7.80 16.36
CA PRO A 35 17.40 7.03 15.90
C PRO A 35 17.50 6.98 14.37
N ASN A 36 16.39 7.27 13.66
CA ASN A 36 16.30 7.27 12.21
C ASN A 36 16.64 8.64 11.59
N PHE A 37 16.93 9.66 12.41
CA PHE A 37 17.27 11.00 11.96
C PHE A 37 18.76 11.31 12.18
N ALA A 38 19.50 11.50 11.09
CA ALA A 38 20.93 11.78 11.13
C ALA A 38 21.31 12.79 10.03
N ASP A 39 22.35 13.59 10.27
CA ASP A 39 22.85 14.60 9.33
C ASP A 39 21.78 15.58 8.82
N GLY A 40 20.79 15.87 9.67
CA GLY A 40 19.71 16.82 9.39
C GLY A 40 18.57 16.26 8.53
N VAL A 41 18.55 14.96 8.24
CA VAL A 41 17.47 14.30 7.49
C VAL A 41 17.14 12.92 8.04
N PHE A 42 15.94 12.41 7.76
CA PHE A 42 15.64 11.00 7.99
C PHE A 42 16.43 10.11 7.03
N GLN A 43 16.85 8.94 7.52
CA GLN A 43 17.66 7.97 6.78
C GLN A 43 16.82 6.75 6.38
N ASN A 44 17.07 6.22 5.19
CA ASN A 44 16.43 5.00 4.73
C ASN A 44 17.01 3.77 5.45
N PRO A 45 16.21 2.69 5.66
CA PRO A 45 16.68 1.47 6.33
C PRO A 45 17.79 0.76 5.52
N VAL A 46 17.75 0.92 4.19
CA VAL A 46 18.81 0.54 3.26
C VAL A 46 19.06 1.72 2.34
N GLY A 47 20.32 2.02 2.04
CA GLY A 47 20.72 3.17 1.21
C GLY A 47 19.87 3.27 -0.07
N ALA A 48 19.32 4.46 -0.35
CA ALA A 48 18.38 4.69 -1.45
C ALA A 48 18.81 5.88 -2.32
N ARG A 49 18.78 5.70 -3.64
CA ARG A 49 18.95 6.79 -4.59
C ARG A 49 17.64 7.55 -4.74
N ARG A 50 17.66 8.80 -4.29
CA ARG A 50 16.51 9.71 -4.33
C ARG A 50 16.47 10.59 -5.58
N ARG A 51 17.59 10.71 -6.29
CA ARG A 51 17.69 11.50 -7.51
C ARG A 51 17.57 10.59 -8.73
N PRO A 52 16.96 11.06 -9.83
CA PRO A 52 16.96 10.35 -11.10
C PRO A 52 18.36 9.84 -11.44
N SER A 53 18.48 8.55 -11.69
CA SER A 53 19.67 7.90 -12.19
C SER A 53 19.88 8.28 -13.67
N GLY A 54 21.12 8.27 -14.14
CA GLY A 54 21.39 8.52 -15.55
C GLY A 54 21.18 9.96 -16.03
N SER A 55 20.99 10.13 -17.34
CA SER A 55 20.95 11.44 -17.99
C SER A 55 19.56 12.07 -17.91
N MET A 56 19.46 13.23 -17.27
CA MET A 56 18.25 14.07 -17.26
C MET A 56 17.73 14.39 -18.67
N LEU A 57 18.63 14.48 -19.66
CA LEU A 57 18.27 14.69 -21.06
C LEU A 57 17.59 13.44 -21.65
N ASN A 58 18.05 12.25 -21.31
CA ASN A 58 17.44 10.99 -21.76
C ASN A 58 16.09 10.78 -21.06
N PHE A 59 15.99 11.06 -19.76
CA PHE A 59 14.72 11.09 -19.05
C PHE A 59 13.71 12.01 -19.74
N ALA A 60 14.12 13.25 -20.06
CA ALA A 60 13.24 14.19 -20.76
C ALA A 60 12.81 13.65 -22.14
N LYS A 61 13.72 13.05 -22.92
CA LYS A 61 13.38 12.45 -24.22
C LYS A 61 12.30 11.37 -24.07
N VAL A 62 12.49 10.41 -23.15
CA VAL A 62 11.51 9.34 -22.87
C VAL A 62 10.21 9.94 -22.36
N TYR A 63 10.27 10.84 -21.38
CA TYR A 63 9.10 11.43 -20.76
C TYR A 63 8.25 12.28 -21.74
N PHE A 64 8.88 12.96 -22.70
CA PHE A 64 8.19 13.78 -23.69
C PHE A 64 7.94 13.08 -25.04
N ARG A 65 8.38 11.83 -25.21
CA ARG A 65 8.15 11.08 -26.45
C ARG A 65 6.66 10.81 -26.66
N LYS A 66 6.15 11.23 -27.83
CA LYS A 66 4.71 11.23 -28.12
C LYS A 66 4.09 9.83 -28.10
N GLU A 67 4.77 8.84 -28.69
CA GLU A 67 4.25 7.46 -28.76
C GLU A 67 4.06 6.86 -27.37
N GLU A 68 5.04 7.05 -26.48
CA GLU A 68 4.98 6.53 -25.13
C GLU A 68 3.95 7.27 -24.28
N ARG A 69 3.83 8.59 -24.43
CA ARG A 69 2.84 9.40 -23.69
C ARG A 69 1.39 8.98 -23.95
N VAL A 70 1.07 8.54 -25.17
CA VAL A 70 -0.29 8.06 -25.51
C VAL A 70 -0.66 6.86 -24.66
N ARG A 71 0.29 5.98 -24.35
CA ARG A 71 0.06 4.79 -23.52
C ARG A 71 -0.03 5.09 -22.02
N ARG A 72 0.22 6.31 -21.57
CA ARG A 72 0.16 6.68 -20.15
C ARG A 72 -1.20 7.25 -19.73
N VAL A 73 -2.19 7.16 -20.63
CA VAL A 73 -3.56 7.62 -20.41
C VAL A 73 -4.49 6.53 -20.96
N PRO A 74 -5.59 6.21 -20.28
CA PRO A 74 -6.55 5.23 -20.75
C PRO A 74 -7.24 5.67 -22.06
N ALA A 75 -7.57 4.70 -22.93
CA ALA A 75 -8.23 4.98 -24.21
C ALA A 75 -9.75 5.21 -24.06
N ALA A 76 -10.33 4.73 -22.96
CA ALA A 76 -11.72 4.96 -22.55
C ALA A 76 -11.79 5.40 -21.08
N PRO A 77 -12.92 5.95 -20.59
CA PRO A 77 -13.07 6.25 -19.16
C PRO A 77 -12.88 5.00 -18.30
N ILE A 78 -12.11 5.13 -17.22
CA ILE A 78 -11.99 4.06 -16.22
C ILE A 78 -13.33 3.92 -15.47
N PRO A 79 -13.91 2.71 -15.40
CA PRO A 79 -15.16 2.46 -14.72
C PRO A 79 -14.99 2.69 -13.22
N VAL A 80 -16.01 3.26 -12.61
CA VAL A 80 -16.11 3.46 -11.18
C VAL A 80 -17.36 2.73 -10.71
N HIS A 81 -17.24 2.00 -9.60
CA HIS A 81 -18.33 1.19 -9.07
C HIS A 81 -19.53 2.07 -8.72
N PRO A 82 -20.72 1.85 -9.32
CA PRO A 82 -21.83 2.78 -9.20
C PRO A 82 -22.56 2.72 -7.85
N THR A 83 -22.43 1.63 -7.10
CA THR A 83 -23.20 1.40 -5.86
C THR A 83 -22.37 1.46 -4.59
N THR A 84 -21.14 1.98 -4.64
CA THR A 84 -20.22 2.05 -3.48
C THR A 84 -20.91 2.54 -2.21
N LEU A 85 -21.67 3.64 -2.27
CA LEU A 85 -22.34 4.18 -1.08
C LEU A 85 -23.38 3.21 -0.48
N LYS A 86 -24.13 2.52 -1.33
CA LYS A 86 -25.12 1.52 -0.90
C LYS A 86 -24.43 0.31 -0.28
N ASP A 87 -23.31 -0.11 -0.84
CA ASP A 87 -22.56 -1.26 -0.32
C ASP A 87 -21.93 -0.93 1.04
N LEU A 88 -21.47 0.32 1.22
CA LEU A 88 -20.95 0.84 2.49
C LEU A 88 -22.00 1.10 3.57
N SER A 89 -23.30 0.95 3.27
CA SER A 89 -24.37 1.17 4.26
C SER A 89 -24.57 -0.01 5.22
N HIS A 90 -23.93 -1.14 4.95
CA HIS A 90 -23.98 -2.34 5.79
C HIS A 90 -22.56 -2.69 6.25
N PRO A 91 -22.37 -3.17 7.49
CA PRO A 91 -21.07 -3.65 7.94
C PRO A 91 -20.66 -4.93 7.18
N PRO A 92 -19.35 -5.18 7.01
CA PRO A 92 -18.88 -6.43 6.41
C PRO A 92 -19.18 -7.64 7.29
N GLN A 93 -19.49 -8.77 6.67
CA GLN A 93 -19.90 -9.99 7.39
C GLN A 93 -18.72 -10.66 8.09
N SER A 94 -17.55 -10.69 7.44
CA SER A 94 -16.32 -11.23 8.03
C SER A 94 -15.72 -10.32 9.10
N GLY A 95 -16.15 -9.05 9.19
CA GLY A 95 -15.50 -8.02 10.00
C GLY A 95 -14.35 -7.29 9.29
N LEU A 96 -13.97 -7.70 8.07
CA LEU A 96 -12.96 -7.01 7.25
C LEU A 96 -13.45 -6.74 5.83
N ARG A 97 -13.42 -5.49 5.40
CA ARG A 97 -13.70 -5.07 4.02
C ARG A 97 -12.77 -3.97 3.57
N LEU A 98 -12.27 -4.10 2.34
CA LEU A 98 -11.45 -3.09 1.70
C LEU A 98 -12.21 -2.49 0.52
N THR A 99 -12.12 -1.16 0.38
CA THR A 99 -12.64 -0.43 -0.77
C THR A 99 -11.54 0.47 -1.32
N TRP A 100 -11.05 0.14 -2.50
CA TRP A 100 -10.03 0.95 -3.18
C TRP A 100 -10.67 2.20 -3.79
N MET A 101 -10.31 3.38 -3.30
CA MET A 101 -10.86 4.66 -3.76
C MET A 101 -10.07 5.26 -4.94
N GLY A 102 -8.94 4.64 -5.29
CA GLY A 102 -7.99 5.10 -6.28
C GLY A 102 -6.64 5.46 -5.65
N HIS A 103 -5.58 5.30 -6.41
CA HIS A 103 -4.19 5.53 -6.03
C HIS A 103 -3.83 4.73 -4.78
N SER A 104 -3.33 5.36 -3.73
CA SER A 104 -3.10 4.74 -2.41
C SER A 104 -4.24 4.94 -1.42
N SER A 105 -5.34 5.57 -1.85
CA SER A 105 -6.51 5.77 -1.03
C SER A 105 -7.34 4.49 -0.89
N VAL A 106 -7.39 3.95 0.33
CA VAL A 106 -8.19 2.77 0.66
C VAL A 106 -9.01 3.05 1.90
N LEU A 107 -10.32 2.79 1.83
CA LEU A 107 -11.15 2.67 3.02
C LEU A 107 -11.12 1.22 3.48
N ALA A 108 -10.64 0.98 4.69
CA ALA A 108 -10.72 -0.30 5.37
C ALA A 108 -11.78 -0.23 6.47
N GLU A 109 -12.73 -1.14 6.45
CA GLU A 109 -13.60 -1.45 7.57
C GLU A 109 -13.03 -2.69 8.25
N ILE A 110 -12.48 -2.51 9.45
CA ILE A 110 -11.74 -3.53 10.19
C ILE A 110 -12.26 -3.58 11.63
N ASP A 111 -12.78 -4.72 12.05
CA ASP A 111 -13.28 -4.96 13.42
C ASP A 111 -14.25 -3.87 13.90
N GLY A 112 -15.15 -3.45 13.00
CA GLY A 112 -16.17 -2.44 13.27
C GLY A 112 -15.69 -0.99 13.21
N ARG A 113 -14.45 -0.74 12.76
CA ARG A 113 -13.84 0.60 12.63
C ARG A 113 -13.52 0.97 11.20
N ARG A 114 -13.57 2.26 10.88
CA ARG A 114 -13.22 2.82 9.57
C ARG A 114 -11.86 3.49 9.61
N VAL A 115 -10.92 2.91 8.87
CA VAL A 115 -9.57 3.43 8.65
C VAL A 115 -9.46 3.90 7.21
N LEU A 116 -9.04 5.15 7.01
CA LEU A 116 -8.86 5.72 5.68
C LEU A 116 -7.38 6.02 5.43
N PHE A 117 -6.77 5.24 4.54
CA PHE A 117 -5.35 5.36 4.20
C PHE A 117 -5.14 6.38 3.09
N ASP A 118 -4.10 7.21 3.20
CA ASP A 118 -3.61 8.15 2.18
C ASP A 118 -4.70 8.83 1.33
N PRO A 119 -5.68 9.51 1.95
CA PRO A 119 -6.87 9.97 1.23
C PRO A 119 -6.63 11.18 0.34
N VAL A 120 -6.82 11.01 -0.97
CA VAL A 120 -6.73 12.07 -1.97
C VAL A 120 -8.05 12.24 -2.71
N TRP A 121 -8.84 13.22 -2.28
CA TRP A 121 -10.09 13.62 -2.94
C TRP A 121 -9.89 14.78 -3.92
N GLY A 122 -8.73 15.45 -3.87
CA GLY A 122 -8.33 16.47 -4.81
C GLY A 122 -8.24 15.96 -6.25
N GLU A 123 -8.55 16.85 -7.20
CA GLU A 123 -8.48 16.55 -8.64
C GLU A 123 -7.04 16.37 -9.15
N ARG A 124 -6.07 16.94 -8.42
CA ARG A 124 -4.64 16.94 -8.79
C ARG A 124 -3.74 16.71 -7.59
N CYS A 125 -2.67 15.95 -7.80
CA CYS A 125 -1.57 15.80 -6.85
C CYS A 125 -0.57 16.94 -7.02
N SER A 126 -0.91 18.12 -6.50
CA SER A 126 -0.12 19.33 -6.75
C SER A 126 -0.37 20.41 -5.69
N PRO A 127 0.62 21.28 -5.42
CA PRO A 127 0.37 22.49 -4.63
C PRO A 127 -0.52 23.51 -5.36
N TYR A 128 -0.81 23.31 -6.65
CA TYR A 128 -1.57 24.23 -7.49
C TYR A 128 -2.80 23.53 -8.09
N SER A 129 -3.94 24.23 -8.15
CA SER A 129 -5.18 23.71 -8.74
C SER A 129 -5.13 23.58 -10.27
N PHE A 130 -4.26 24.34 -10.95
CA PHE A 130 -4.20 24.43 -12.41
C PHE A 130 -3.05 23.63 -13.04
N ALA A 131 -2.11 23.11 -12.26
CA ALA A 131 -0.91 22.44 -12.74
C ALA A 131 -0.62 21.15 -11.96
N GLY A 132 0.11 20.22 -12.55
CA GLY A 132 0.48 18.93 -11.94
C GLY A 132 -0.44 17.77 -12.35
N PRO A 133 -0.10 16.53 -11.95
CA PRO A 133 -0.83 15.32 -12.33
C PRO A 133 -2.32 15.42 -12.00
N LYS A 134 -3.18 15.16 -12.98
CA LYS A 134 -4.64 15.10 -12.83
C LYS A 134 -5.06 13.64 -12.73
N ARG A 135 -6.09 13.35 -11.94
CA ARG A 135 -6.64 12.00 -11.87
C ARG A 135 -7.29 11.52 -13.17
N LEU A 136 -7.30 10.21 -13.36
CA LEU A 136 -7.77 9.51 -14.57
C LEU A 136 -9.24 9.06 -14.52
N HIS A 137 -9.85 9.04 -13.34
CA HIS A 137 -11.27 8.72 -13.09
C HIS A 137 -11.84 9.63 -12.02
N PRO A 138 -13.17 9.78 -11.79
CA PRO A 138 -13.78 10.47 -10.62
C PRO A 138 -13.56 9.69 -9.30
N VAL A 139 -13.63 10.34 -8.13
CA VAL A 139 -13.46 9.63 -6.85
C VAL A 139 -14.76 8.84 -6.66
N PRO A 140 -14.72 7.57 -6.22
CA PRO A 140 -15.93 6.76 -6.25
C PRO A 140 -17.12 7.33 -5.49
N VAL A 141 -16.85 7.99 -4.37
CA VAL A 141 -17.86 8.63 -3.54
C VAL A 141 -17.35 9.94 -2.93
N PRO A 142 -18.22 10.91 -2.66
CA PRO A 142 -17.85 12.11 -1.89
C PRO A 142 -17.34 11.73 -0.49
N LEU A 143 -16.32 12.44 0.01
CA LEU A 143 -15.71 12.14 1.31
C LEU A 143 -16.74 12.21 2.45
N ALA A 144 -17.62 13.20 2.42
CA ALA A 144 -18.69 13.37 3.40
C ALA A 144 -19.71 12.21 3.42
N SER A 145 -19.77 11.42 2.33
CA SER A 145 -20.66 10.26 2.21
C SER A 145 -20.05 8.98 2.81
N LEU A 146 -18.77 8.97 3.20
CA LEU A 146 -18.14 7.82 3.86
C LEU A 146 -18.66 7.59 5.28
N GLY A 147 -19.48 8.49 5.83
CA GLY A 147 -19.85 8.47 7.24
C GLY A 147 -18.66 8.75 8.17
N PRO A 148 -18.76 8.43 9.47
CA PRO A 148 -17.67 8.63 10.41
C PRO A 148 -16.44 7.79 10.03
N VAL A 149 -15.29 8.44 9.93
CA VAL A 149 -13.98 7.80 9.80
C VAL A 149 -13.29 7.92 11.16
N ASP A 150 -12.98 6.79 11.79
CA ASP A 150 -12.34 6.76 13.11
C ASP A 150 -10.91 7.31 13.04
N VAL A 151 -10.15 6.88 12.02
CA VAL A 151 -8.76 7.29 11.83
C VAL A 151 -8.38 7.42 10.37
N VAL A 152 -7.66 8.50 10.06
CA VAL A 152 -6.89 8.64 8.82
C VAL A 152 -5.45 8.25 9.08
N VAL A 153 -4.91 7.40 8.21
CA VAL A 153 -3.52 6.96 8.23
C VAL A 153 -2.81 7.60 7.04
N ILE A 154 -1.72 8.31 7.30
CA ILE A 154 -0.88 8.91 6.26
C ILE A 154 0.46 8.18 6.23
N SER A 155 0.91 7.73 5.07
CA SER A 155 2.22 7.10 4.90
C SER A 155 3.35 8.13 4.87
N HIS A 156 3.17 9.25 4.16
CA HIS A 156 4.18 10.30 4.04
C HIS A 156 3.58 11.60 3.45
N ASP A 157 4.43 12.62 3.27
CA ASP A 157 3.96 13.98 2.97
C ASP A 157 3.87 14.35 1.49
N HIS A 158 3.95 13.43 0.51
CA HIS A 158 3.79 13.81 -0.90
C HIS A 158 2.34 14.19 -1.25
N TYR A 159 2.16 14.91 -2.36
CA TYR A 159 0.86 15.49 -2.74
C TYR A 159 -0.18 14.45 -3.16
N ASP A 160 0.26 13.26 -3.53
CA ASP A 160 -0.55 12.10 -3.90
C ASP A 160 -0.85 11.15 -2.73
N HIS A 161 -0.38 11.48 -1.53
CA HIS A 161 -0.70 10.75 -0.28
C HIS A 161 -1.29 11.66 0.81
N LEU A 162 -0.92 12.95 0.79
CA LEU A 162 -1.39 13.95 1.73
C LEU A 162 -2.01 15.15 0.99
N ASP A 163 -3.33 15.13 0.86
CA ASP A 163 -4.11 16.10 0.09
C ASP A 163 -4.78 17.16 0.96
N LEU A 164 -4.50 18.44 0.68
CA LEU A 164 -5.03 19.57 1.45
C LEU A 164 -6.57 19.63 1.44
N PRO A 165 -7.26 19.57 0.27
CA PRO A 165 -8.71 19.49 0.20
C PRO A 165 -9.30 18.39 1.09
N THR A 166 -8.76 17.16 1.05
CA THR A 166 -9.22 16.09 1.92
C THR A 166 -9.05 16.45 3.39
N ILE A 167 -7.85 16.86 3.83
CA ILE A 167 -7.60 17.17 5.24
C ILE A 167 -8.54 18.27 5.72
N LYS A 168 -8.73 19.33 4.93
CA LYS A 168 -9.65 20.43 5.28
C LYS A 168 -11.09 19.96 5.46
N ALA A 169 -11.56 19.02 4.65
CA ALA A 169 -12.90 18.46 4.79
C ALA A 169 -13.06 17.62 6.07
N LEU A 170 -11.97 17.08 6.62
CA LEU A 170 -11.96 16.29 7.86
C LEU A 170 -11.68 17.13 9.13
N VAL A 171 -11.30 18.40 9.00
CA VAL A 171 -11.09 19.28 10.16
C VAL A 171 -12.37 19.38 11.01
N GLY A 172 -13.55 19.41 10.37
CA GLY A 172 -14.85 19.53 11.05
C GLY A 172 -15.42 18.22 11.63
N THR A 173 -14.67 17.11 11.59
CA THR A 173 -15.10 15.81 12.14
C THR A 173 -14.32 15.43 13.39
N ASP A 174 -14.67 14.33 14.04
CA ASP A 174 -13.92 13.76 15.17
C ASP A 174 -12.78 12.80 14.74
N THR A 175 -12.50 12.73 13.44
CA THR A 175 -11.50 11.81 12.87
C THR A 175 -10.12 12.06 13.47
N LEU A 176 -9.46 11.00 13.93
CA LEU A 176 -8.08 11.04 14.42
C LEU A 176 -7.09 10.82 13.26
N PHE A 177 -5.84 11.23 13.44
CA PHE A 177 -4.79 11.09 12.43
C PHE A 177 -3.59 10.34 13.00
N ALA A 178 -3.21 9.23 12.37
CA ALA A 178 -1.95 8.54 12.62
C ALA A 178 -0.99 8.84 11.46
N VAL A 179 0.15 9.47 11.76
CA VAL A 179 1.07 9.97 10.74
C VAL A 179 2.54 9.79 11.18
N PRO A 180 3.52 9.78 10.27
CA PRO A 180 4.92 9.76 10.62
C PRO A 180 5.36 11.07 11.28
N LEU A 181 6.46 11.02 12.04
CA LEU A 181 7.09 12.20 12.62
C LEU A 181 7.24 13.35 11.64
N GLY A 182 6.82 14.55 12.05
CA GLY A 182 6.94 15.78 11.28
C GLY A 182 5.73 16.10 10.42
N VAL A 183 4.97 15.10 9.97
CA VAL A 183 3.77 15.30 9.14
C VAL A 183 2.68 16.07 9.90
N GLY A 184 2.63 15.95 11.23
CA GLY A 184 1.69 16.68 12.08
C GLY A 184 1.78 18.20 11.91
N ALA A 185 2.96 18.75 11.58
CA ALA A 185 3.11 20.18 11.32
C ALA A 185 2.26 20.67 10.14
N HIS A 186 2.08 19.84 9.11
CA HIS A 186 1.21 20.16 7.99
C HIS A 186 -0.25 20.16 8.41
N LEU A 187 -0.69 19.12 9.14
CA LEU A 187 -2.06 18.96 9.62
C LEU A 187 -2.48 20.11 10.54
N GLU A 188 -1.64 20.48 11.52
CA GLU A 188 -1.89 21.61 12.42
C GLU A 188 -2.01 22.92 11.64
N ARG A 189 -1.13 23.17 10.67
CA ARG A 189 -1.23 24.36 9.82
C ARG A 189 -2.53 24.40 9.01
N TRP A 190 -3.11 23.24 8.70
CA TRP A 190 -4.37 23.15 7.96
C TRP A 190 -5.60 23.14 8.86
N GLY A 191 -5.43 23.19 10.18
CA GLY A 191 -6.49 23.36 11.17
C GLY A 191 -6.87 22.10 11.94
N VAL A 192 -6.13 21.00 11.81
CA VAL A 192 -6.34 19.82 12.66
C VAL A 192 -5.83 20.13 14.07
N ALA A 193 -6.66 19.85 15.08
CA ALA A 193 -6.27 20.08 16.47
C ALA A 193 -5.13 19.13 16.89
N PRO A 194 -4.09 19.60 17.61
CA PRO A 194 -2.93 18.77 17.97
C PRO A 194 -3.26 17.48 18.71
N ASP A 195 -4.29 17.50 19.56
CA ASP A 195 -4.77 16.34 20.33
C ASP A 195 -5.44 15.26 19.47
N ARG A 196 -5.76 15.56 18.20
CA ARG A 196 -6.25 14.58 17.21
C ARG A 196 -5.13 13.93 16.40
N ILE A 197 -3.88 14.35 16.58
CA ILE A 197 -2.73 13.87 15.80
C ILE A 197 -1.89 12.91 16.66
N ARG A 198 -1.53 11.76 16.09
CA ARG A 198 -0.57 10.79 16.64
C ARG A 198 0.60 10.70 15.65
N GLU A 199 1.68 11.37 15.98
CA GLU A 199 2.94 11.27 15.21
C GLU A 199 3.76 10.09 15.73
N LEU A 200 4.23 9.24 14.84
CA LEU A 200 4.97 8.01 15.16
C LEU A 200 6.30 7.96 14.40
N ASP A 201 7.34 7.49 15.06
CA ASP A 201 8.57 7.00 14.41
C ASP A 201 8.38 5.54 13.98
N TRP A 202 9.31 4.99 13.20
CA TRP A 202 9.29 3.57 12.90
C TRP A 202 9.35 2.71 14.16
N ASN A 203 8.57 1.64 14.13
CA ASN A 203 8.34 0.67 15.20
C ASN A 203 7.62 1.25 16.43
N GLU A 204 7.15 2.50 16.37
CA GLU A 204 6.23 3.02 17.37
C GLU A 204 4.78 2.67 17.02
N SER A 205 3.97 2.42 18.06
CA SER A 205 2.56 2.10 17.93
C SER A 205 1.68 3.08 18.71
N THR A 206 0.45 3.25 18.26
CA THR A 206 -0.61 3.93 19.00
C THR A 206 -1.90 3.13 18.97
N LYS A 207 -2.79 3.37 19.94
CA LYS A 207 -4.12 2.78 19.96
C LYS A 207 -5.18 3.84 19.64
N ILE A 208 -6.00 3.59 18.63
CA ILE A 208 -7.10 4.46 18.22
C ILE A 208 -8.34 3.61 17.97
N ALA A 209 -9.45 3.94 18.63
CA ALA A 209 -10.75 3.26 18.47
C ALA A 209 -10.68 1.72 18.68
N GLY A 210 -9.75 1.24 19.50
CA GLY A 210 -9.53 -0.20 19.74
C GLY A 210 -8.53 -0.85 18.78
N LEU A 211 -8.15 -0.19 17.69
CA LEU A 211 -7.13 -0.67 16.76
C LEU A 211 -5.73 -0.30 17.26
N SER A 212 -4.77 -1.19 17.06
CA SER A 212 -3.34 -0.89 17.16
C SER A 212 -2.81 -0.48 15.78
N LEU A 213 -2.22 0.71 15.69
CA LEU A 213 -1.58 1.22 14.48
C LEU A 213 -0.08 1.34 14.74
N THR A 214 0.72 0.67 13.93
CA THR A 214 2.19 0.70 14.03
C THR A 214 2.77 1.28 12.75
N ALA A 215 3.55 2.36 12.88
CA ALA A 215 4.36 2.88 11.79
C ALA A 215 5.56 1.95 11.61
N THR A 216 5.71 1.37 10.43
CA THR A 216 6.79 0.42 10.11
C THR A 216 7.76 1.02 9.09
N PRO A 217 9.01 0.54 9.03
CA PRO A 217 10.00 1.05 8.10
C PRO A 217 9.55 1.03 6.64
N ALA A 218 9.96 2.03 5.88
CA ALA A 218 9.77 2.11 4.44
C ALA A 218 11.02 2.69 3.77
N ARG A 219 11.23 2.36 2.50
CA ARG A 219 12.32 2.86 1.66
C ARG A 219 11.80 3.91 0.68
N HIS A 220 11.73 5.16 1.11
CA HIS A 220 11.20 6.27 0.32
C HIS A 220 11.87 7.61 0.72
N PHE A 221 11.22 8.73 0.43
CA PHE A 221 11.63 10.06 0.87
C PHE A 221 10.42 10.98 1.05
N CYS A 222 10.62 12.15 1.66
CA CYS A 222 9.57 13.16 1.80
C CYS A 222 9.99 14.50 1.19
N GLY A 223 9.00 15.39 1.01
CA GLY A 223 9.21 16.79 0.73
C GLY A 223 8.12 17.41 -0.13
N ARG A 224 7.51 18.49 0.37
CA ARG A 224 6.48 19.25 -0.36
C ARG A 224 7.01 20.43 -1.17
N GLY A 225 8.30 20.77 -1.12
CA GLY A 225 8.82 21.91 -1.90
C GLY A 225 10.34 21.97 -2.03
N LEU A 226 10.81 22.88 -2.89
CA LEU A 226 12.21 23.01 -3.31
C LEU A 226 13.22 23.30 -2.18
N ARG A 227 12.78 23.81 -1.03
CA ARG A 227 13.62 24.20 0.12
C ARG A 227 13.51 23.25 1.32
N ASN A 228 12.64 22.24 1.27
CA ASN A 228 12.41 21.33 2.38
C ASN A 228 13.18 20.03 2.12
N GLN A 229 14.44 19.97 2.55
CA GLN A 229 15.13 18.70 2.61
C GLN A 229 14.63 17.94 3.86
N GLN A 230 13.61 17.09 3.67
CA GLN A 230 13.33 15.88 4.47
C GLN A 230 13.30 16.01 6.01
N HIS A 231 12.52 16.94 6.55
CA HIS A 231 12.26 16.98 8.01
C HIS A 231 11.05 16.15 8.44
N THR A 232 10.38 15.48 7.51
CA THR A 232 9.24 14.59 7.76
C THR A 232 9.66 13.16 7.45
N LEU A 233 9.23 12.22 8.28
CA LEU A 233 9.42 10.79 8.09
C LEU A 233 8.39 10.26 7.06
N TRP A 234 8.66 9.09 6.49
CA TRP A 234 7.76 8.28 5.68
C TRP A 234 7.64 6.90 6.33
N ALA A 235 6.49 6.24 6.24
CA ALA A 235 6.27 4.94 6.85
C ALA A 235 5.31 4.08 6.04
N SER A 236 5.46 2.77 6.15
CA SER A 236 4.36 1.83 5.93
C SER A 236 3.59 1.61 7.23
N TRP A 237 2.43 0.96 7.18
CA TRP A 237 1.56 0.84 8.33
C TRP A 237 1.02 -0.57 8.52
N VAL A 238 1.12 -1.04 9.75
CA VAL A 238 0.34 -2.18 10.24
C VAL A 238 -0.86 -1.63 10.99
N VAL A 239 -2.03 -2.17 10.70
CA VAL A 239 -3.26 -1.94 11.48
C VAL A 239 -3.79 -3.29 11.92
N ALA A 240 -3.88 -3.48 13.24
CA ALA A 240 -4.37 -4.70 13.85
C ALA A 240 -5.56 -4.39 14.77
N GLY A 241 -6.68 -5.08 14.55
CA GLY A 241 -7.78 -5.14 15.49
C GLY A 241 -7.75 -6.45 16.30
N ASP A 242 -8.90 -6.81 16.85
CA ASP A 242 -9.05 -8.00 17.68
C ASP A 242 -9.04 -9.28 16.85
N ALA A 243 -9.56 -9.25 15.62
CA ALA A 243 -9.66 -10.41 14.74
C ALA A 243 -8.81 -10.27 13.47
N HIS A 244 -8.62 -9.05 12.96
CA HIS A 244 -8.02 -8.82 11.64
C HIS A 244 -6.75 -8.00 11.69
N ARG A 245 -5.85 -8.23 10.73
CA ARG A 245 -4.58 -7.51 10.54
C ARG A 245 -4.38 -7.16 9.08
N ILE A 246 -4.12 -5.90 8.81
CA ILE A 246 -3.82 -5.41 7.46
C ILE A 246 -2.52 -4.61 7.42
N TYR A 247 -1.88 -4.61 6.26
CA TYR A 247 -0.67 -3.85 5.99
C TYR A 247 -0.90 -2.86 4.84
N HIS A 248 -0.39 -1.63 4.96
CA HIS A 248 -0.38 -0.61 3.91
C HIS A 248 1.06 -0.18 3.62
N SER A 249 1.51 -0.32 2.38
CA SER A 249 2.92 -0.08 2.02
C SER A 249 3.34 1.39 1.97
N GLY A 250 2.40 2.34 1.96
CA GLY A 250 2.65 3.65 1.37
C GLY A 250 3.09 3.47 -0.09
N ASP A 251 4.15 4.15 -0.49
CA ASP A 251 4.75 4.06 -1.82
C ASP A 251 6.22 3.61 -1.83
N THR A 252 6.61 2.89 -0.79
CA THR A 252 7.96 2.37 -0.58
C THR A 252 8.55 1.62 -1.79
N GLY A 253 9.87 1.73 -1.97
CA GLY A 253 10.65 0.79 -2.75
C GLY A 253 10.88 -0.52 -1.99
N TYR A 254 11.39 -1.55 -2.68
CA TYR A 254 11.67 -2.81 -2.01
C TYR A 254 12.88 -2.73 -1.07
N PHE A 255 12.77 -3.39 0.08
CA PHE A 255 13.87 -3.60 1.03
C PHE A 255 13.63 -4.89 1.84
N PRO A 256 14.69 -5.51 2.40
CA PRO A 256 14.57 -6.80 3.11
C PRO A 256 13.70 -6.76 4.39
N GLY A 257 13.45 -5.58 4.96
CA GLY A 257 12.71 -5.43 6.21
C GLY A 257 11.23 -5.81 6.12
N PHE A 258 10.68 -6.04 4.93
CA PHE A 258 9.36 -6.69 4.80
C PHE A 258 9.30 -8.05 5.49
N LYS A 259 10.41 -8.82 5.50
CA LYS A 259 10.48 -10.10 6.21
C LYS A 259 10.41 -9.92 7.72
N GLU A 260 11.07 -8.88 8.23
CA GLU A 260 11.07 -8.54 9.66
C GLU A 260 9.67 -8.08 10.10
N ILE A 261 9.04 -7.20 9.29
CA ILE A 261 7.66 -6.76 9.51
C ILE A 261 6.68 -7.95 9.49
N GLY A 262 6.83 -8.87 8.52
CA GLY A 262 6.00 -10.06 8.43
C GLY A 262 6.17 -10.99 9.63
N ALA A 263 7.42 -11.20 10.07
CA ALA A 263 7.72 -12.02 11.25
C ALA A 263 7.19 -11.43 12.55
N GLU A 264 7.18 -10.10 12.70
CA GLU A 264 6.75 -9.43 13.93
C GLU A 264 5.23 -9.25 14.01
N HIS A 265 4.58 -8.93 12.88
CA HIS A 265 3.20 -8.46 12.88
C HIS A 265 2.22 -9.36 12.13
N GLY A 266 2.72 -10.21 11.24
CA GLY A 266 1.92 -11.10 10.40
C GLY A 266 1.47 -12.39 11.11
N PRO A 267 0.80 -13.29 10.38
CA PRO A 267 0.34 -13.10 9.00
C PRO A 267 -0.76 -12.03 8.90
N PHE A 268 -0.91 -11.44 7.72
CA PHE A 268 -1.93 -10.42 7.44
C PHE A 268 -3.10 -11.02 6.66
N ASP A 269 -4.33 -10.60 6.97
CA ASP A 269 -5.50 -10.95 6.16
C ASP A 269 -5.43 -10.30 4.78
N ALA A 270 -4.91 -9.07 4.72
CA ALA A 270 -4.67 -8.36 3.48
C ALA A 270 -3.45 -7.43 3.53
N THR A 271 -2.76 -7.32 2.39
CA THR A 271 -1.68 -6.35 2.18
C THR A 271 -2.03 -5.41 1.03
N MET A 272 -1.99 -4.11 1.28
CA MET A 272 -2.19 -3.07 0.28
C MET A 272 -0.81 -2.60 -0.20
N ILE A 273 -0.44 -2.99 -1.42
CA ILE A 273 0.94 -2.91 -1.91
C ILE A 273 1.05 -2.00 -3.14
N GLN A 274 1.91 -1.00 -3.06
CA GLN A 274 2.41 -0.17 -4.16
C GLN A 274 2.86 -1.04 -5.34
N ILE A 275 2.33 -0.77 -6.54
CA ILE A 275 2.81 -1.43 -7.77
C ILE A 275 3.09 -0.48 -8.94
N GLY A 276 2.76 0.81 -8.82
CA GLY A 276 2.92 1.79 -9.89
C GLY A 276 4.08 2.75 -9.67
N ALA A 277 4.14 3.81 -10.47
CA ALA A 277 5.11 4.91 -10.35
C ALA A 277 6.60 4.50 -10.38
N TYR A 278 6.94 3.27 -10.73
CA TYR A 278 8.32 2.79 -10.81
C TYR A 278 9.01 3.27 -12.09
N SER A 279 10.34 3.34 -12.04
CA SER A 279 11.16 3.63 -13.21
C SER A 279 12.63 3.28 -12.99
N GLU A 280 13.35 2.98 -14.07
CA GLU A 280 14.81 2.83 -14.07
C GLU A 280 15.56 4.07 -13.53
N TYR A 281 14.91 5.23 -13.62
CA TYR A 281 15.44 6.49 -13.11
C TYR A 281 15.39 6.57 -11.57
N TRP A 282 14.53 5.83 -10.88
CA TRP A 282 14.45 5.86 -9.41
C TRP A 282 14.15 4.47 -8.84
N PRO A 283 15.01 3.49 -9.10
CA PRO A 283 14.71 2.06 -8.88
C PRO A 283 14.64 1.67 -7.39
N ASP A 284 15.04 2.56 -6.49
CA ASP A 284 15.17 2.23 -5.07
C ASP A 284 13.95 2.60 -4.22
N ILE A 285 13.02 3.39 -4.76
CA ILE A 285 12.00 4.10 -3.97
C ILE A 285 10.55 3.82 -4.39
N HIS A 286 10.34 3.08 -5.48
CA HIS A 286 9.02 2.58 -5.89
C HIS A 286 9.17 1.17 -6.44
N MET A 287 8.34 0.24 -5.94
CA MET A 287 8.38 -1.16 -6.35
C MET A 287 7.83 -1.37 -7.77
N THR A 288 8.46 -2.26 -8.53
CA THR A 288 7.81 -2.89 -9.69
C THR A 288 6.74 -3.89 -9.21
N PRO A 289 5.85 -4.38 -10.09
CA PRO A 289 4.88 -5.41 -9.72
C PRO A 289 5.51 -6.69 -9.17
N GLU A 290 6.65 -7.13 -9.72
CA GLU A 290 7.42 -8.27 -9.19
C GLU A 290 7.93 -8.01 -7.78
N GLU A 291 8.46 -6.80 -7.53
CA GLU A 291 8.95 -6.43 -6.21
C GLU A 291 7.81 -6.27 -5.20
N GLY A 292 6.66 -5.75 -5.63
CA GLY A 292 5.44 -5.69 -4.82
C GLY A 292 4.93 -7.08 -4.44
N MET A 293 4.91 -8.01 -5.39
CA MET A 293 4.57 -9.41 -5.09
C MET A 293 5.57 -10.05 -4.13
N ARG A 294 6.88 -9.78 -4.30
CA ARG A 294 7.91 -10.25 -3.35
C ARG A 294 7.69 -9.67 -1.95
N ALA A 295 7.37 -8.37 -1.85
CA ALA A 295 7.05 -7.73 -0.58
C ALA A 295 5.84 -8.37 0.10
N HIS A 296 4.76 -8.63 -0.66
CA HIS A 296 3.60 -9.36 -0.16
C HIS A 296 3.99 -10.73 0.40
N LEU A 297 4.77 -11.53 -0.32
CA LEU A 297 5.21 -12.84 0.16
C LEU A 297 6.10 -12.72 1.41
N ASP A 298 7.04 -11.77 1.44
CA ASP A 298 7.92 -11.56 2.59
C ASP A 298 7.12 -11.17 3.86
N LEU A 299 6.09 -10.34 3.71
CA LEU A 299 5.15 -9.99 4.78
C LEU A 299 4.33 -11.20 5.29
N GLN A 300 4.21 -12.23 4.46
CA GLN A 300 3.46 -13.47 4.75
C GLN A 300 4.38 -14.66 5.07
N GLY A 301 5.62 -14.40 5.53
CA GLY A 301 6.56 -15.45 5.91
C GLY A 301 7.10 -16.27 4.73
N GLY A 302 7.08 -15.70 3.53
CA GLY A 302 7.55 -16.32 2.29
C GLY A 302 6.54 -17.26 1.62
N GLN A 303 5.29 -17.31 2.10
CA GLN A 303 4.23 -18.16 1.55
C GLN A 303 3.07 -17.32 1.02
N PRO A 304 2.37 -17.75 -0.04
CA PRO A 304 1.19 -17.06 -0.55
C PRO A 304 0.02 -17.26 0.43
N SER A 305 -0.18 -16.31 1.33
CA SER A 305 -1.35 -16.27 2.23
C SER A 305 -1.95 -14.87 2.28
N GLY A 306 -3.18 -14.75 2.77
CA GLY A 306 -3.95 -13.50 2.69
C GLY A 306 -4.19 -13.02 1.25
N THR A 307 -4.77 -11.83 1.12
CA THR A 307 -5.07 -11.22 -0.18
C THR A 307 -4.24 -9.96 -0.41
N MET A 308 -3.52 -9.88 -1.52
CA MET A 308 -2.84 -8.64 -1.94
C MET A 308 -3.80 -7.73 -2.72
N LEU A 309 -3.98 -6.49 -2.26
CA LEU A 309 -4.62 -5.41 -3.02
C LEU A 309 -3.51 -4.51 -3.62
N PRO A 310 -3.32 -4.47 -4.95
CA PRO A 310 -2.43 -3.53 -5.58
C PRO A 310 -2.96 -2.09 -5.49
N ILE A 311 -2.11 -1.16 -5.06
CA ILE A 311 -2.40 0.27 -4.93
C ILE A 311 -1.36 1.12 -5.70
N HIS A 312 -1.54 2.44 -5.71
CA HIS A 312 -0.66 3.43 -6.35
C HIS A 312 -0.56 3.32 -7.89
N TRP A 313 -1.63 2.89 -8.54
CA TRP A 313 -1.73 2.76 -10.00
C TRP A 313 -3.13 3.17 -10.49
N GLY A 314 -3.32 3.26 -11.82
CA GLY A 314 -4.62 3.47 -12.44
C GLY A 314 -5.33 4.81 -12.14
N THR A 315 -4.73 5.70 -11.36
CA THR A 315 -5.40 6.92 -10.85
C THR A 315 -4.67 8.19 -11.22
N PHE A 316 -3.35 8.27 -11.05
CA PHE A 316 -2.51 9.39 -11.50
C PHE A 316 -1.39 8.87 -12.38
N ASN A 317 -0.99 9.67 -13.37
CA ASN A 317 0.18 9.39 -14.19
C ASN A 317 1.43 10.05 -13.55
N LEU A 318 2.23 9.25 -12.85
CA LEU A 318 3.40 9.69 -12.09
C LEU A 318 4.73 9.15 -12.63
N ALA A 319 4.70 8.28 -13.64
CA ALA A 319 5.88 7.60 -14.19
C ALA A 319 5.75 7.34 -15.69
N PRO A 320 6.86 7.03 -16.40
CA PRO A 320 6.82 6.89 -17.85
C PRO A 320 6.21 5.58 -18.38
N HIS A 321 5.94 4.59 -17.51
CA HIS A 321 5.33 3.32 -17.93
C HIS A 321 3.88 3.53 -18.44
N PRO A 322 3.37 2.67 -19.33
CA PRO A 322 1.95 2.61 -19.68
C PRO A 322 1.05 2.51 -18.44
N TRP A 323 -0.14 3.12 -18.49
CA TRP A 323 -0.99 3.24 -17.29
C TRP A 323 -1.49 1.89 -16.78
N GLU A 324 -1.66 0.91 -17.68
CA GLU A 324 -2.15 -0.44 -17.43
C GLU A 324 -1.05 -1.44 -17.02
N GLU A 325 0.22 -1.14 -17.34
CA GLU A 325 1.35 -2.06 -17.14
C GLU A 325 1.49 -2.57 -15.70
N PRO A 326 1.32 -1.74 -14.64
CA PRO A 326 1.37 -2.24 -13.27
C PRO A 326 0.38 -3.37 -12.99
N GLY A 327 -0.85 -3.24 -13.49
CA GLY A 327 -1.90 -4.24 -13.30
C GLY A 327 -1.55 -5.55 -13.99
N GLU A 328 -1.04 -5.48 -15.22
CA GLU A 328 -0.60 -6.67 -15.98
C GLU A 328 0.56 -7.39 -15.28
N GLY A 329 1.61 -6.64 -14.89
CA GLY A 329 2.75 -7.23 -14.18
C GLY A 329 2.34 -7.89 -12.86
N THR A 330 1.35 -7.33 -12.17
CA THR A 330 0.83 -7.91 -10.92
C THR A 330 0.09 -9.22 -11.16
N VAL A 331 -0.73 -9.31 -12.21
CA VAL A 331 -1.41 -10.56 -12.61
C VAL A 331 -0.39 -11.65 -12.92
N GLU A 332 0.65 -11.32 -13.69
CA GLU A 332 1.69 -12.28 -14.04
C GLU A 332 2.51 -12.72 -12.81
N ALA A 333 2.91 -11.78 -11.96
CA ALA A 333 3.67 -12.07 -10.74
C ALA A 333 2.86 -12.93 -9.76
N ALA A 334 1.57 -12.62 -9.57
CA ALA A 334 0.67 -13.40 -8.72
C ALA A 334 0.49 -14.83 -9.23
N ALA A 335 0.29 -14.99 -10.55
CA ALA A 335 0.14 -16.31 -11.16
C ALA A 335 1.40 -17.18 -10.98
N ARG A 336 2.60 -16.59 -11.11
CA ARG A 336 3.87 -17.30 -10.85
C ARG A 336 4.03 -17.71 -9.38
N ALA A 337 3.57 -16.86 -8.46
CA ALA A 337 3.68 -17.09 -7.02
C ALA A 337 2.57 -17.99 -6.44
N GLY A 338 1.48 -18.21 -7.18
CA GLY A 338 0.26 -18.82 -6.63
C GLY A 338 -0.43 -17.92 -5.58
N ALA A 339 -0.18 -16.61 -5.63
CA ALA A 339 -0.69 -15.65 -4.65
C ALA A 339 -2.09 -15.15 -5.01
N ARG A 340 -2.89 -14.88 -3.99
CA ARG A 340 -4.22 -14.32 -4.14
C ARG A 340 -4.16 -12.80 -4.26
N ILE A 341 -4.76 -12.25 -5.33
CA ILE A 341 -4.83 -10.80 -5.58
C ILE A 341 -6.28 -10.33 -5.71
N ALA A 342 -6.55 -9.13 -5.23
CA ALA A 342 -7.80 -8.42 -5.44
C ALA A 342 -7.62 -7.35 -6.53
N LEU A 343 -8.46 -7.36 -7.55
CA LEU A 343 -8.47 -6.44 -8.68
C LEU A 343 -9.84 -5.73 -8.79
N PRO A 344 -10.29 -5.00 -7.75
CA PRO A 344 -11.53 -4.25 -7.83
C PRO A 344 -11.39 -3.10 -8.84
N ILE A 345 -12.49 -2.76 -9.52
CA ILE A 345 -12.62 -1.41 -10.09
C ILE A 345 -12.68 -0.38 -8.95
N PRO A 346 -12.26 0.89 -9.17
CA PRO A 346 -12.34 1.91 -8.13
C PRO A 346 -13.75 1.99 -7.50
N GLY A 347 -13.80 1.86 -6.18
CA GLY A 347 -15.02 1.93 -5.38
C GLY A 347 -15.73 0.59 -5.16
N LEU A 348 -15.31 -0.52 -5.77
CA LEU A 348 -15.92 -1.83 -5.50
C LEU A 348 -15.39 -2.37 -4.16
N PRO A 349 -16.23 -2.46 -3.11
CA PRO A 349 -15.83 -3.10 -1.87
C PRO A 349 -15.71 -4.62 -2.03
N PHE A 350 -14.82 -5.23 -1.26
CA PHE A 350 -14.70 -6.69 -1.15
C PHE A 350 -14.19 -7.11 0.23
N GLU A 351 -14.48 -8.34 0.62
CA GLU A 351 -14.01 -8.94 1.87
C GLU A 351 -12.81 -9.86 1.58
N PRO A 352 -11.59 -9.56 2.05
CA PRO A 352 -10.37 -10.26 1.62
C PRO A 352 -10.32 -11.76 1.95
N GLY A 353 -11.06 -12.19 2.97
CA GLY A 353 -11.09 -13.58 3.46
C GLY A 353 -12.15 -14.48 2.83
N THR A 354 -13.04 -13.96 1.98
CA THR A 354 -14.10 -14.76 1.32
C THR A 354 -13.65 -15.25 -0.04
N ASP A 355 -14.37 -16.17 -0.71
CA ASP A 355 -14.02 -16.63 -2.06
C ASP A 355 -14.31 -15.59 -3.17
N ASP A 356 -15.17 -14.62 -2.89
CA ASP A 356 -15.68 -13.62 -3.85
C ASP A 356 -14.75 -12.40 -4.05
N VAL A 357 -13.44 -12.59 -3.89
CA VAL A 357 -12.45 -11.54 -4.14
C VAL A 357 -12.44 -11.19 -5.64
N PRO A 358 -12.63 -9.91 -6.02
CA PRO A 358 -12.63 -9.52 -7.43
C PRO A 358 -11.26 -9.81 -8.05
N ALA A 359 -11.22 -10.52 -9.18
CA ALA A 359 -9.97 -10.91 -9.83
C ALA A 359 -9.96 -10.64 -11.35
N THR A 360 -10.95 -9.90 -11.86
CA THR A 360 -11.07 -9.58 -13.28
C THR A 360 -10.10 -8.44 -13.66
N PRO A 361 -9.22 -8.62 -14.66
CA PRO A 361 -8.33 -7.57 -15.17
C PRO A 361 -9.07 -6.50 -16.00
N TRP A 362 -9.92 -5.73 -15.35
CA TRP A 362 -10.87 -4.77 -15.96
C TRP A 362 -10.22 -3.72 -16.87
N TRP A 363 -8.94 -3.40 -16.65
CA TRP A 363 -8.21 -2.41 -17.45
C TRP A 363 -7.95 -2.85 -18.88
N ARG A 364 -7.98 -4.16 -19.17
CA ARG A 364 -7.76 -4.70 -20.52
C ARG A 364 -8.81 -4.22 -21.52
N GLU A 365 -10.05 -4.04 -21.07
CA GLU A 365 -11.14 -3.51 -21.90
C GLU A 365 -10.97 -2.02 -22.23
N ILE A 366 -10.18 -1.29 -21.42
CA ILE A 366 -10.00 0.17 -21.50
C ILE A 366 -8.71 0.51 -22.25
N ALA A 367 -7.67 -0.33 -22.12
CA ALA A 367 -6.40 -0.16 -22.79
C ALA A 367 -6.49 -0.40 -24.31
N ALA A 368 -7.52 -1.12 -24.79
CA ALA A 368 -7.69 -1.51 -26.18
C ALA A 368 -8.20 -0.36 -27.07
N GLY A 369 -7.28 0.41 -27.64
CA GLY A 369 -7.53 1.23 -28.82
C GLY A 369 -7.26 0.47 -30.12
N GLY A 370 -8.17 -0.42 -30.53
CA GLY A 370 -8.21 -1.03 -31.88
C GLY A 370 -8.60 -2.50 -31.96
N GLY A 371 -9.91 -2.79 -32.03
CA GLY A 371 -10.45 -4.11 -32.41
C GLY A 371 -11.37 -4.72 -31.34
N THR A 372 -12.64 -4.89 -31.70
CA THR A 372 -13.66 -5.59 -30.94
C THR A 372 -13.14 -6.94 -30.43
N PRO A 373 -13.35 -7.32 -29.16
CA PRO A 373 -13.06 -8.68 -28.71
C PRO A 373 -14.09 -9.61 -29.36
N ALA A 374 -13.70 -10.30 -30.44
CA ALA A 374 -14.37 -11.53 -30.81
C ALA A 374 -14.20 -12.49 -29.63
N THR A 375 -15.34 -12.84 -29.01
CA THR A 375 -15.50 -13.83 -27.95
C THR A 375 -14.51 -14.98 -28.10
N ARG A 376 -13.40 -14.93 -27.37
CA ARG A 376 -12.56 -16.09 -27.11
C ARG A 376 -12.73 -16.42 -25.64
N ARG A 377 -13.57 -17.44 -25.40
CA ARG A 377 -13.72 -18.10 -24.10
C ARG A 377 -12.30 -18.39 -23.57
N PRO A 378 -11.96 -18.01 -22.32
CA PRO A 378 -10.65 -18.35 -21.78
C PRO A 378 -10.47 -19.87 -21.84
N ALA A 379 -9.33 -20.30 -22.39
CA ALA A 379 -8.96 -21.70 -22.35
C ALA A 379 -8.81 -22.11 -20.88
N PRO A 380 -9.27 -23.30 -20.46
CA PRO A 380 -9.02 -23.79 -19.11
C PRO A 380 -7.51 -23.84 -18.88
N LEU A 381 -7.07 -23.37 -17.71
CA LEU A 381 -5.69 -23.56 -17.25
C LEU A 381 -5.36 -25.06 -17.29
N PRO A 382 -4.19 -25.47 -17.78
CA PRO A 382 -3.79 -26.86 -17.74
C PRO A 382 -3.64 -27.30 -16.28
N ALA A 383 -4.33 -28.39 -15.92
CA ALA A 383 -4.13 -29.04 -14.64
C ALA A 383 -2.66 -29.44 -14.50
N ALA A 384 -2.07 -29.15 -13.34
CA ALA A 384 -0.72 -29.57 -13.00
C ALA A 384 -0.61 -31.10 -13.14
N ALA A 385 0.23 -31.55 -14.07
CA ALA A 385 0.56 -32.96 -14.20
C ALA A 385 1.38 -33.38 -12.98
N ILE A 386 0.79 -34.20 -12.11
CA ILE A 386 1.53 -34.96 -11.10
C ILE A 386 2.39 -35.99 -11.87
N PRO A 387 3.72 -36.07 -11.64
CA PRO A 387 4.52 -37.13 -12.22
C PRO A 387 4.06 -38.47 -11.64
N ALA A 388 3.64 -39.38 -12.52
CA ALA A 388 3.34 -40.75 -12.16
C ALA A 388 4.62 -41.42 -11.63
N GLY A 389 4.62 -41.77 -10.34
CA GLY A 389 5.60 -42.69 -9.77
C GLY A 389 5.37 -44.08 -10.35
N GLU A 390 6.45 -44.71 -10.82
CA GLU A 390 6.49 -46.12 -11.19
C GLU A 390 6.03 -46.99 -10.03
N VAL A 391 4.90 -47.65 -10.23
CA VAL A 391 4.45 -48.79 -9.44
C VAL A 391 4.98 -50.06 -10.11
N ASP A 392 6.00 -50.65 -9.49
CA ASP A 392 6.50 -51.97 -9.89
C ASP A 392 5.53 -53.05 -9.34
N ALA A 393 4.99 -53.86 -10.25
CA ALA A 393 4.05 -54.94 -9.94
C ALA A 393 4.81 -56.26 -9.64
N PRO A 394 4.22 -57.19 -8.85
CA PRO A 394 4.96 -58.30 -8.27
C PRO A 394 5.08 -59.51 -9.23
N GLY A 395 6.27 -60.10 -9.27
CA GLY A 395 6.54 -61.41 -9.86
C GLY A 395 6.39 -62.54 -8.84
N THR A 396 5.73 -63.61 -9.25
CA THR A 396 5.40 -64.79 -8.42
C THR A 396 6.46 -65.89 -8.41
N ALA A 397 6.56 -66.55 -7.24
CA ALA A 397 6.95 -67.95 -6.94
C ALA A 397 8.45 -68.29 -6.66
N PRO A 398 8.79 -69.40 -5.95
CA PRO A 398 8.04 -70.19 -4.93
C PRO A 398 8.84 -70.60 -3.64
N VAL A 399 8.07 -71.00 -2.61
CA VAL A 399 8.24 -72.10 -1.61
C VAL A 399 9.50 -72.21 -0.70
N ALA A 400 9.19 -72.45 0.60
CA ALA A 400 9.92 -73.09 1.73
C ALA A 400 10.42 -72.07 2.78
N GLY A 401 10.25 -72.23 4.09
CA GLY A 401 9.62 -73.23 4.94
C GLY A 401 9.96 -72.90 6.41
N SER A 402 9.10 -73.29 7.35
CA SER A 402 9.29 -73.31 8.83
C SER A 402 9.63 -71.97 9.53
N GLY A 403 9.08 -71.60 10.68
CA GLY A 403 8.23 -72.25 11.65
C GLY A 403 8.22 -71.40 12.94
N ALA A 404 7.26 -71.72 13.82
CA ALA A 404 7.14 -71.33 15.23
C ALA A 404 6.98 -69.82 15.54
N ALA A 405 5.80 -69.32 15.91
CA ALA A 405 5.07 -69.52 17.18
C ALA A 405 5.77 -68.92 18.42
N ARG A 406 5.16 -67.85 18.94
CA ARG A 406 4.80 -67.57 20.36
C ARG A 406 4.92 -66.06 20.66
N GLY A 407 3.79 -65.43 21.00
CA GLY A 407 3.79 -64.35 21.99
C GLY A 407 3.70 -64.96 23.40
N PRO A 408 3.27 -64.22 24.44
CA PRO A 408 3.05 -62.77 24.55
C PRO A 408 3.70 -62.20 25.85
N GLU A 409 3.24 -61.02 26.29
CA GLU A 409 3.31 -60.49 27.68
C GLU A 409 4.70 -60.00 28.16
N ASP A 410 4.88 -58.98 28.99
CA ASP A 410 4.06 -57.92 29.61
C ASP A 410 5.06 -56.94 30.29
N GLU A 411 4.54 -55.91 30.97
CA GLU A 411 5.16 -55.17 32.09
C GLU A 411 6.12 -53.97 31.82
N GLU A 412 5.52 -52.78 31.90
CA GLU A 412 5.67 -51.83 33.02
C GLU A 412 7.05 -51.64 33.68
N ARG A 413 7.66 -50.44 33.56
CA ARG A 413 8.04 -49.56 34.71
C ARG A 413 8.89 -48.32 34.35
N THR A 414 8.39 -47.17 34.80
CA THR A 414 9.06 -46.04 35.48
C THR A 414 10.54 -45.70 35.19
N ALA A 415 10.82 -44.44 34.85
CA ALA A 415 11.64 -43.52 35.67
C ALA A 415 11.69 -42.11 35.06
N ALA A 416 11.50 -41.09 35.92
CA ALA A 416 11.83 -39.69 35.70
C ALA A 416 13.18 -39.36 36.42
N PRO A 417 13.58 -38.09 36.64
CA PRO A 417 14.47 -37.32 35.76
C PRO A 417 15.72 -36.77 36.48
N LEU A 418 16.70 -36.23 35.73
CA LEU A 418 17.73 -35.24 36.12
C LEU A 418 18.10 -34.49 34.82
N ALA A 419 18.22 -33.17 34.73
CA ALA A 419 18.60 -32.13 35.69
C ALA A 419 17.93 -30.78 35.35
#